data_AF-A0A2E4FBZ9-F1
#
_entry.id   AF-A0A2E4FBZ9-F1
#
_cell.length_a   1.000
_cell.length_b   1.000
_cell.length_c   1.000
_cell.angle_alpha   90.00
_cell.angle_beta   90.00
_cell.angle_gamma   90.00
#
_symmetry.space_group_name_H-M   'P 1'
#
loop_
_entity.id
_entity.type
_entity.pdbx_description
1 polymer ?
#
loop_
_entity_poly.entity_id
_entity_poly.type
_entity_poly.pdbx_seq_one_letter_code
_entity_poly.pdbx_strand_id
1 'polypeptide(L)'
;MWTRAEWVVNQGLEGVHHLFEPFIVREAMAMRELGEVVVESVVARQVEELIELLESERSISRQRDRIADAPLEVQQTLVRLYFSMLFRVLEERSETLH
;
A
#
# COMPACT_ATOMS: atom_id res chain seq x y z
N MET A 1 -9.78 -11.93 15.13
CA MET A 1 -10.03 -11.59 13.71
C MET A 1 -8.89 -10.70 13.30
N TRP A 2 -8.12 -11.04 12.28
CA TRP A 2 -6.96 -10.23 11.85
C TRP A 2 -7.43 -8.95 11.16
N THR A 3 -6.67 -7.86 11.33
CA THR A 3 -6.80 -6.69 10.47
C THR A 3 -6.35 -7.02 9.05
N ARG A 4 -6.73 -6.21 8.06
CA ARG A 4 -6.26 -6.42 6.68
C ARG A 4 -4.73 -6.35 6.60
N ALA A 5 -4.10 -5.40 7.27
CA ALA A 5 -2.65 -5.28 7.29
C ALA A 5 -1.95 -6.51 7.92
N GLU A 6 -2.50 -7.06 9.00
CA GLU A 6 -1.99 -8.30 9.62
C GLU A 6 -2.09 -9.51 8.68
N TRP A 7 -3.20 -9.63 7.95
CA TRP A 7 -3.35 -10.69 6.94
C TRP A 7 -2.29 -10.59 5.85
N VAL A 8 -1.99 -9.37 5.38
CA VAL A 8 -1.00 -9.09 4.33
C VAL A 8 0.41 -9.42 4.80
N VAL A 9 0.75 -9.10 6.04
CA VAL A 9 2.03 -9.49 6.65
C VAL A 9 2.15 -11.01 6.68
N ASN A 10 1.12 -11.72 7.13
CA ASN A 10 1.14 -13.19 7.16
C ASN A 10 1.30 -13.78 5.75
N GLN A 11 0.60 -13.26 4.74
CA GLN A 11 0.79 -13.68 3.35
C GLN A 11 2.20 -13.38 2.83
N GLY A 12 2.76 -12.22 3.19
CA GLY A 12 4.14 -11.85 2.86
C GLY A 12 5.17 -12.82 3.45
N LEU A 13 4.96 -13.30 4.68
CA LEU A 13 5.81 -14.32 5.32
C LEU A 13 5.72 -15.68 4.61
N GLU A 14 4.59 -15.98 3.96
CA GLU A 14 4.39 -17.16 3.11
C GLU A 14 4.92 -16.96 1.68
N GLY A 15 5.53 -15.80 1.38
CA GLY A 15 6.08 -15.46 0.07
C GLY A 15 5.05 -14.91 -0.94
N VAL A 16 3.85 -14.56 -0.48
CA VAL A 16 2.76 -14.01 -1.31
C VAL A 16 2.66 -12.50 -1.09
N HIS A 17 2.97 -11.73 -2.14
CA HIS A 17 2.97 -10.27 -2.09
C HIS A 17 1.78 -9.67 -2.83
N HIS A 18 1.02 -8.83 -2.13
CA HIS A 18 -0.19 -8.15 -2.64
C HIS A 18 0.06 -6.68 -2.98
N LEU A 19 1.29 -6.30 -3.34
CA LEU A 19 1.75 -4.92 -3.52
C LEU A 19 0.83 -4.01 -4.37
N PHE A 20 0.10 -4.59 -5.32
CA PHE A 20 -0.76 -3.88 -6.26
C PHE A 20 -2.23 -4.27 -6.15
N GLU A 21 -2.62 -4.92 -5.06
CA GLU A 21 -4.03 -5.09 -4.77
C GLU A 21 -4.63 -3.74 -4.38
N PRO A 22 -5.80 -3.34 -4.94
CA PRO A 22 -6.31 -1.98 -4.73
C PRO A 22 -6.57 -1.62 -3.27
N PHE A 23 -6.94 -2.59 -2.44
CA PHE A 23 -7.10 -2.34 -1.00
C PHE A 23 -5.76 -2.07 -0.31
N ILE A 24 -4.67 -2.70 -0.74
CA ILE A 24 -3.31 -2.49 -0.21
C ILE A 24 -2.81 -1.10 -0.55
N VAL A 25 -3.01 -0.68 -1.80
CA VAL A 25 -2.64 0.66 -2.26
C VAL A 25 -3.31 1.74 -1.39
N ARG A 26 -4.57 1.55 -1.02
CA ARG A 26 -5.31 2.46 -0.13
C ARG A 26 -4.74 2.46 1.30
N GLU A 27 -4.54 1.28 1.88
CA GLU A 27 -4.01 1.14 3.25
C GLU A 27 -2.58 1.72 3.37
N ALA A 28 -1.72 1.44 2.39
CA ALA A 28 -0.35 1.93 2.36
C ALA A 28 -0.27 3.47 2.22
N MET A 29 -1.26 4.08 1.55
CA MET A 29 -1.34 5.54 1.43
C MET A 29 -1.91 6.22 2.67
N ALA A 30 -2.84 5.59 3.38
CA ALA A 30 -3.30 6.10 4.69
C ALA A 30 -2.12 6.22 5.68
N MET A 31 -1.10 5.38 5.56
CA MET A 31 0.12 5.48 6.36
C MET A 31 1.05 6.64 5.98
N ARG A 32 1.01 7.11 4.73
CA ARG A 32 1.73 8.33 4.34
C ARG A 32 1.20 9.53 5.13
N GLU A 33 -0.11 9.62 5.32
CA GLU A 33 -0.74 10.73 6.06
C GLU A 33 -0.28 10.82 7.52
N LEU A 34 0.21 9.70 8.08
CA LEU A 34 0.79 9.63 9.41
C LEU A 34 2.23 10.17 9.49
N GLY A 35 2.83 10.57 8.36
CA GLY A 35 4.15 11.23 8.29
C GLY A 35 5.34 10.28 8.26
N GLU A 36 5.12 8.98 8.02
CA GLU A 36 6.14 7.94 8.17
C GLU A 36 7.01 7.74 6.93
N VAL A 37 6.53 8.17 5.76
CA VAL A 37 7.26 8.04 4.49
C VAL A 37 7.33 9.39 3.79
N VAL A 38 8.56 9.87 3.57
CA VAL A 38 8.82 11.08 2.79
C VAL A 38 8.70 10.73 1.31
N VAL A 39 7.59 11.15 0.70
CA VAL A 39 7.33 11.05 -0.73
C VAL A 39 7.47 12.44 -1.35
N GLU A 40 8.23 12.55 -2.44
CA GLU A 40 8.34 13.80 -3.21
C GLU A 40 6.95 14.30 -3.61
N SER A 41 6.70 15.61 -3.48
CA SER A 41 5.36 16.20 -3.60
C SER A 41 4.67 15.92 -4.95
N VAL A 42 5.43 15.85 -6.04
CA VAL A 42 4.91 15.54 -7.38
C VAL A 42 4.41 14.10 -7.45
N VAL A 43 5.19 13.16 -6.92
CA VAL A 43 4.85 11.73 -6.93
C VAL A 43 3.69 11.45 -5.97
N ALA A 44 3.66 12.13 -4.83
CA ALA A 44 2.55 12.06 -3.88
C ALA A 44 1.21 12.43 -4.54
N ARG A 45 1.17 13.55 -5.29
CA ARG A 45 -0.03 13.96 -6.01
C ARG A 45 -0.46 12.93 -7.06
N GLN A 46 0.49 12.35 -7.79
CA GLN A 46 0.17 11.30 -8.77
C GLN A 46 -0.40 10.05 -8.10
N VAL A 47 0.03 9.72 -6.87
CA VAL A 47 -0.53 8.59 -6.12
C VAL A 47 -1.93 8.93 -5.60
N GLU A 48 -2.17 10.17 -5.14
CA GLU A 48 -3.50 10.66 -4.75
C GLU A 48 -4.49 10.60 -5.93
N GLU A 49 -4.09 11.10 -7.11
CA GLU A 49 -4.87 11.01 -8.35
C GLU A 49 -5.17 9.54 -8.73
N LEU A 50 -4.20 8.64 -8.57
CA LEU A 50 -4.42 7.21 -8.78
C LEU A 50 -5.50 6.67 -7.83
N ILE A 51 -5.47 7.03 -6.54
CA ILE A 51 -6.48 6.58 -5.56
C ILE A 51 -7.88 7.05 -5.95
N GLU A 52 -8.06 8.32 -6.29
CA GLU A 52 -9.37 8.85 -6.72
C GLU A 52 -9.93 8.07 -7.93
N LEU A 53 -9.05 7.71 -8.87
CA LEU A 53 -9.42 6.86 -10.01
C LEU A 53 -9.81 5.44 -9.58
N LEU A 54 -9.12 4.86 -8.61
CA LEU A 54 -9.48 3.54 -8.07
C LEU A 54 -10.79 3.55 -7.27
N GLU A 55 -11.14 4.67 -6.65
CA GLU A 55 -12.41 4.85 -5.93
C GLU A 55 -13.62 4.95 -6.85
N SER A 56 -13.44 5.61 -8.00
CA SER A 56 -14.49 5.73 -9.02
C SER A 56 -14.66 4.47 -9.88
N GLU A 57 -13.65 3.60 -9.96
CA GLU A 57 -13.69 2.35 -10.73
C GLU A 57 -14.33 1.21 -9.92
N ARG A 58 -15.40 0.59 -10.44
CA ARG A 58 -16.11 -0.51 -9.76
C ARG A 58 -15.49 -1.88 -10.00
N SER A 59 -14.75 -2.04 -11.11
CA SER A 59 -14.15 -3.31 -11.47
C SER A 59 -12.78 -3.48 -10.81
N ILE A 60 -12.62 -4.51 -9.97
CA ILE A 60 -11.34 -4.85 -9.36
C ILE A 60 -10.25 -5.13 -10.42
N SER A 61 -10.60 -5.81 -11.52
CA SER A 61 -9.64 -6.06 -12.60
C SER A 61 -9.16 -4.75 -13.22
N ARG A 62 -10.06 -3.80 -13.50
CA ARG A 62 -9.67 -2.49 -14.03
C ARG A 62 -8.88 -1.65 -13.03
N GLN A 63 -9.16 -1.77 -11.74
CA GLN A 63 -8.35 -1.15 -10.70
C GLN A 63 -6.90 -1.69 -10.73
N ARG A 64 -6.73 -3.01 -10.88
CA ARG A 64 -5.41 -3.63 -11.03
C ARG A 64 -4.70 -3.16 -12.29
N ASP A 65 -5.40 -3.11 -13.43
CA ASP A 65 -4.85 -2.62 -14.69
C ASP A 65 -4.33 -1.18 -14.53
N ARG A 66 -5.10 -0.30 -13.89
CA ARG A 66 -4.69 1.09 -13.61
C ARG A 66 -3.47 1.20 -12.72
N ILE A 67 -3.33 0.32 -11.72
CA ILE A 67 -2.14 0.28 -10.86
C ILE A 67 -0.91 -0.20 -11.64
N ALA A 68 -1.09 -1.23 -12.48
CA ALA A 68 -0.03 -1.75 -13.34
C ALA A 68 0.44 -0.75 -14.40
N ASP A 69 -0.48 0.09 -14.90
CA ASP A 69 -0.22 1.13 -15.89
C ASP A 69 0.26 2.47 -15.28
N ALA A 70 0.35 2.55 -13.94
CA ALA A 70 0.82 3.78 -13.28
C ALA A 70 2.28 4.11 -13.66
N PRO A 71 2.69 5.39 -13.64
CA PRO A 71 4.08 5.77 -13.86
C PRO A 71 5.05 5.01 -12.96
N LEU A 72 6.28 4.76 -13.43
CA LEU A 72 7.27 3.96 -12.69
C LEU A 72 7.55 4.54 -11.30
N GLU A 73 7.61 5.86 -11.19
CA GLU A 73 7.84 6.59 -9.93
C GLU A 73 6.69 6.37 -8.94
N VAL A 74 5.45 6.27 -9.43
CA VAL A 74 4.28 5.92 -8.64
C VAL A 74 4.37 4.47 -8.17
N GLN A 75 4.70 3.54 -9.06
CA GLN A 75 4.88 2.12 -8.69
C GLN A 75 5.97 1.94 -7.64
N GLN A 76 7.12 2.62 -7.79
CA GLN A 76 8.22 2.59 -6.82
C GLN A 76 7.80 3.17 -5.47
N THR A 77 7.01 4.25 -5.48
CA THR A 77 6.44 4.84 -4.26
C THR A 77 5.49 3.86 -3.57
N LEU A 78 4.59 3.22 -4.32
CA LEU A 78 3.67 2.21 -3.77
C LEU A 78 4.43 1.03 -3.15
N VAL A 79 5.53 0.59 -3.78
CA VAL A 79 6.41 -0.45 -3.22
C VAL A 79 7.00 -0.02 -1.88
N ARG A 80 7.53 1.20 -1.79
CA ARG A 80 8.11 1.74 -0.55
C ARG A 80 7.06 1.83 0.55
N LEU A 81 5.90 2.40 0.24
CA LEU A 81 4.79 2.53 1.19
C LEU A 81 4.32 1.15 1.68
N TYR A 82 4.22 0.17 0.79
CA TYR A 82 3.87 -1.21 1.16
C TYR A 82 4.86 -1.81 2.15
N PHE A 83 6.17 -1.74 1.88
CA PHE A 83 7.15 -2.31 2.78
C PHE A 83 7.26 -1.54 4.11
N SER A 84 7.11 -0.21 4.10
CA SER A 84 7.00 0.59 5.32
C SER A 84 5.81 0.15 6.17
N MET A 85 4.65 -0.09 5.55
CA MET A 85 3.48 -0.66 6.23
C MET A 85 3.78 -2.02 6.86
N LEU A 86 4.39 -2.93 6.10
CA LEU A 86 4.73 -4.25 6.61
C LEU A 86 5.67 -4.19 7.82
N PHE A 87 6.73 -3.38 7.73
CA PHE A 87 7.70 -3.27 8.81
C PHE A 87 7.09 -2.69 10.08
N ARG A 88 6.26 -1.64 9.96
CA ARG A 88 5.56 -1.08 11.11
C ARG A 88 4.67 -2.12 11.79
N VAL A 89 3.85 -2.86 11.04
CA VAL A 89 2.98 -3.88 11.63
C VAL A 89 3.80 -4.98 12.31
N LEU A 90 4.97 -5.34 11.75
CA LEU A 90 5.88 -6.29 12.39
C LEU A 90 6.48 -5.73 13.69
N GLU A 91 6.89 -4.46 13.71
CA GLU A 91 7.42 -3.78 14.90
C GLU A 91 6.37 -3.69 16.02
N GLU A 92 5.15 -3.22 15.72
CA GLU A 92 4.03 -3.15 16.67
C GLU A 92 3.71 -4.53 17.28
N ARG A 93 3.76 -5.60 16.47
CA ARG A 93 3.57 -6.97 16.97
C ARG A 93 4.72 -7.45 17.84
N SER A 94 5.95 -7.05 17.55
CA SER A 94 7.12 -7.40 18.36
C SER A 94 7.04 -6.75 19.75
N GLU A 95 6.61 -5.49 19.83
CA GLU A 95 6.44 -4.77 21.11
C GLU A 95 5.34 -5.38 21.99
N THR A 96 4.29 -5.94 21.37
CA THR A 96 3.16 -6.54 22.12
C THR A 96 3.48 -7.93 22.70
N LEU A 97 4.59 -8.56 22.29
CA LEU A 97 5.00 -9.89 22.74
C LEU A 97 6.04 -9.86 23.88
N HIS A 98 6.48 -8.67 24.30
CA HIS A 98 7.42 -8.43 25.39
C HIS A 98 6.73 -7.75 26.59
#